data_AF-A0A162FTB2-F1
#
_entry.id   AF-A0A162FTB2-F1
#
_cell.length_a   1.000
_cell.length_b   1.000
_cell.length_c   1.000
_cell.angle_alpha   90.00
_cell.angle_beta   90.00
_cell.angle_gamma   90.00
#
_symmetry.space_group_name_H-M   'P 1'
#
loop_
_entity.id
_entity.type
_entity.pdbx_description
1 polymer ?
#
loop_
_entity_poly.entity_id
_entity_poly.type
_entity_poly.pdbx_seq_one_letter_code
_entity_poly.pdbx_strand_id
1 'polypeptide(L)'
;MEKQRFSFGQWGVLSITAVIGLSLGFAKNPFKNRPPLQNPQEVAQFYSKAHQYFDAGNFEGALEASEKIQHPVPPRYADIEQLQRKARAHLNEYQKKLKEGKLNPTHVDRLPAALRDSYFDARIEAGQGRCRAAYDNMAPVSKYLKNREDLEIFKRCQLTQNKSK
;
A
#
# COMPACT_ATOMS: atom_id res chain seq x y z
N MET A 1 46.74 -80.40 21.74
CA MET A 1 46.72 -81.52 20.79
C MET A 1 45.71 -81.22 19.71
N GLU A 2 46.13 -81.43 18.46
CA GLU A 2 45.47 -81.11 17.19
C GLU A 2 44.05 -81.67 17.05
N LYS A 3 43.20 -80.90 16.36
CA LYS A 3 42.21 -81.45 15.44
C LYS A 3 42.10 -80.56 14.19
N GLN A 4 42.25 -81.23 13.06
CA GLN A 4 42.34 -80.78 11.68
C GLN A 4 41.04 -80.17 11.15
N ARG A 5 41.12 -79.31 10.11
CA ARG A 5 40.63 -79.63 8.75
C ARG A 5 40.80 -78.47 7.74
N PHE A 6 41.51 -78.78 6.64
CA PHE A 6 41.31 -78.46 5.22
C PHE A 6 40.46 -77.22 4.84
N SER A 7 40.99 -76.21 4.14
CA SER A 7 41.38 -76.13 2.71
C SER A 7 40.21 -75.98 1.72
N PHE A 8 40.05 -74.77 1.16
CA PHE A 8 39.65 -74.38 -0.21
C PHE A 8 39.60 -72.84 -0.17
N GLY A 9 40.24 -72.04 -1.00
CA GLY A 9 40.32 -72.08 -2.45
C GLY A 9 39.86 -70.72 -2.97
N GLN A 10 40.83 -69.85 -3.25
CA GLN A 10 40.91 -69.00 -4.45
C GLN A 10 39.77 -67.98 -4.78
N TRP A 11 40.08 -66.69 -4.59
CA TRP A 11 39.76 -65.50 -5.42
C TRP A 11 38.33 -64.92 -5.43
N GLY A 12 38.22 -63.63 -5.03
CA GLY A 12 36.99 -62.85 -5.18
C GLY A 12 37.13 -61.37 -4.75
N VAL A 13 37.64 -60.55 -5.66
CA VAL A 13 37.23 -59.15 -5.94
C VAL A 13 37.30 -58.08 -4.83
N LEU A 14 38.16 -57.10 -5.10
CA LEU A 14 38.23 -55.72 -4.57
C LEU A 14 36.87 -55.08 -4.23
N SER A 15 36.79 -54.44 -3.05
CA SER A 15 36.06 -53.17 -2.87
C SER A 15 36.48 -52.50 -1.56
N ILE A 16 37.39 -51.53 -1.65
CA ILE A 16 37.68 -50.57 -0.58
C ILE A 16 36.57 -49.52 -0.63
N THR A 17 35.55 -49.63 0.20
CA THR A 17 34.59 -48.55 0.44
C THR A 17 35.17 -47.60 1.47
N ALA A 18 35.81 -46.54 1.00
CA ALA A 18 36.09 -45.35 1.80
C ALA A 18 34.75 -44.66 2.12
N VAL A 19 34.21 -44.91 3.32
CA VAL A 19 33.09 -44.11 3.84
C VAL A 19 33.65 -42.80 4.36
N ILE A 20 33.66 -41.80 3.48
CA ILE A 20 33.93 -40.41 3.85
C ILE A 20 32.78 -39.94 4.74
N GLY A 21 33.03 -39.92 6.05
CA GLY A 21 32.16 -39.27 7.03
C GLY A 21 32.25 -37.74 6.89
N LEU A 22 31.43 -37.17 6.00
CA LEU A 22 31.14 -35.74 5.92
C LEU A 22 29.73 -35.51 6.48
N SER A 23 29.58 -35.52 7.80
CA SER A 23 28.40 -34.95 8.44
C SER A 23 28.53 -33.42 8.42
N LEU A 24 28.24 -32.84 7.25
CA LEU A 24 28.07 -31.41 7.07
C LEU A 24 26.93 -30.93 8.00
N GLY A 25 27.26 -29.88 8.76
CA GLY A 25 26.38 -29.29 9.76
C GLY A 25 25.01 -28.92 9.24
N PHE A 26 24.05 -28.92 10.18
CA PHE A 26 22.69 -28.43 10.01
C PHE A 26 22.67 -27.06 9.32
N ALA A 27 22.49 -27.07 8.01
CA ALA A 27 22.16 -25.88 7.25
C ALA A 27 20.77 -25.42 7.70
N LYS A 28 20.76 -24.38 8.54
CA LYS A 28 19.58 -23.58 8.85
C LYS A 28 18.96 -23.16 7.50
N ASN A 29 17.75 -23.62 7.20
CA ASN A 29 17.04 -23.31 5.94
C ASN A 29 17.22 -21.83 5.54
N PRO A 30 17.89 -21.51 4.42
CA PRO A 30 18.15 -20.12 4.01
C PRO A 30 16.91 -19.43 3.43
N PHE A 31 15.86 -20.19 3.15
CA PHE A 31 14.58 -19.68 2.66
C PHE A 31 13.65 -19.37 3.84
N LYS A 32 14.01 -18.34 4.61
CA LYS A 32 12.97 -17.57 5.33
C LYS A 32 12.00 -17.11 4.25
N ASN A 33 10.73 -17.51 4.35
CA ASN A 33 9.63 -16.98 3.55
C ASN A 33 9.65 -15.45 3.67
N ARG A 34 10.34 -14.77 2.74
CA ARG A 34 10.24 -13.32 2.63
C ARG A 34 8.80 -13.08 2.16
N PRO A 35 8.02 -12.23 2.86
CA PRO A 35 6.71 -11.86 2.35
C PRO A 35 6.90 -11.35 0.91
N PRO A 36 5.98 -11.69 -0.01
CA PRO A 36 6.08 -11.21 -1.38
C PRO A 36 6.26 -9.70 -1.36
N LEU A 37 7.34 -9.22 -1.98
CA LEU A 37 7.64 -7.79 -2.03
C LEU A 37 6.54 -7.14 -2.89
N GLN A 38 5.77 -6.23 -2.29
CA GLN A 38 4.77 -5.46 -3.02
C GLN A 38 5.41 -4.75 -4.22
N ASN A 39 4.66 -4.64 -5.32
CA ASN A 39 5.13 -4.01 -6.53
C ASN A 39 5.62 -2.56 -6.23
N PRO A 40 6.88 -2.20 -6.51
CA PRO A 40 7.43 -0.88 -6.15
C PRO A 40 6.69 0.31 -6.76
N GLN A 41 6.11 0.15 -7.94
CA GLN A 41 5.29 1.17 -8.61
C GLN A 41 3.95 1.35 -7.89
N GLU A 42 3.34 0.25 -7.45
CA GLU A 42 2.09 0.27 -6.68
C GLU A 42 2.29 0.97 -5.33
N VAL A 43 3.39 0.66 -4.62
CA VAL A 43 3.74 1.35 -3.38
C VAL A 43 3.92 2.86 -3.59
N ALA A 44 4.57 3.26 -4.69
CA ALA A 44 4.76 4.68 -5.02
C ALA A 44 3.41 5.38 -5.27
N GLN A 45 2.46 4.70 -5.92
CA GLN A 45 1.12 5.23 -6.16
C GLN A 45 0.34 5.40 -4.87
N PHE A 46 0.32 4.39 -3.99
CA PHE A 46 -0.35 4.47 -2.69
C PHE A 46 0.26 5.55 -1.80
N TYR A 47 1.59 5.64 -1.76
CA TYR A 47 2.30 6.69 -1.05
C TYR A 47 1.89 8.08 -1.55
N SER A 48 1.99 8.32 -2.86
CA SER A 48 1.64 9.61 -3.47
C SER A 48 0.17 9.98 -3.20
N LYS A 49 -0.75 9.03 -3.37
CA LYS A 49 -2.18 9.24 -3.16
C LYS A 49 -2.50 9.54 -1.69
N ALA A 50 -1.85 8.85 -0.75
CA ALA A 50 -2.02 9.12 0.68
C ALA A 50 -1.63 10.56 1.05
N HIS A 51 -0.50 11.05 0.54
CA HIS A 51 -0.08 12.44 0.75
C HIS A 51 -1.04 13.44 0.12
N GLN A 52 -1.43 13.22 -1.14
CA GLN A 52 -2.38 14.10 -1.83
C GLN A 52 -3.73 14.21 -1.10
N TYR A 53 -4.25 13.08 -0.62
CA TYR A 53 -5.48 13.06 0.17
C TYR A 53 -5.31 13.73 1.53
N PHE A 54 -4.17 13.53 2.20
CA PHE A 54 -3.90 14.18 3.47
C PHE A 54 -3.86 15.71 3.31
N ASP A 55 -3.15 16.20 2.29
CA ASP A 55 -3.03 17.63 2.00
C ASP A 55 -4.37 18.24 1.54
N ALA A 56 -5.21 17.46 0.87
CA ALA A 56 -6.55 17.85 0.48
C ALA A 56 -7.57 17.83 1.64
N GLY A 57 -7.21 17.27 2.80
CA GLY A 57 -8.09 17.13 3.97
C GLY A 57 -8.97 15.86 3.96
N ASN A 58 -8.78 14.95 3.01
CA ASN A 58 -9.41 13.62 3.01
C ASN A 58 -8.65 12.67 3.93
N PHE A 59 -8.73 12.87 5.24
CA PHE A 59 -7.96 12.07 6.20
C PHE A 59 -8.33 10.59 6.20
N GLU A 60 -9.59 10.25 5.88
CA GLU A 60 -10.04 8.87 5.78
C GLU A 60 -9.46 8.19 4.53
N GLY A 61 -9.56 8.83 3.36
CA GLY A 61 -8.92 8.32 2.14
C GLY A 61 -7.40 8.25 2.25
N ALA A 62 -6.77 9.23 2.92
CA ALA A 62 -5.33 9.22 3.17
C ALA A 62 -4.90 7.99 3.97
N LEU A 63 -5.67 7.67 5.01
CA LEU A 63 -5.45 6.49 5.83
C LEU A 63 -5.64 5.21 5.00
N GLU A 64 -6.76 5.08 4.28
CA GLU A 64 -7.04 3.92 3.41
C GLU A 64 -5.96 3.69 2.35
N ALA A 65 -5.47 4.76 1.71
CA ALA A 65 -4.41 4.66 0.71
C ALA A 65 -3.08 4.22 1.36
N SER A 66 -2.74 4.79 2.51
CA SER A 66 -1.49 4.48 3.22
C SER A 66 -1.46 3.06 3.80
N GLU A 67 -2.60 2.50 4.21
CA GLU A 67 -2.71 1.16 4.78
C GLU A 67 -2.60 0.04 3.73
N LYS A 68 -2.67 0.39 2.43
CA LYS A 68 -2.39 -0.55 1.33
C LYS A 68 -0.89 -0.82 1.12
N ILE A 69 -0.01 -0.06 1.78
CA ILE A 69 1.44 -0.30 1.75
C ILE A 69 1.78 -1.43 2.73
N GLN A 70 2.21 -2.58 2.21
CA GLN A 70 2.48 -3.77 3.00
C GLN A 70 3.78 -3.66 3.81
N HIS A 71 3.80 -4.27 4.99
CA HIS A 71 4.99 -4.34 5.82
C HIS A 71 5.93 -5.49 5.38
N PRO A 72 7.27 -5.30 5.49
CA PRO A 72 7.96 -4.11 5.98
C PRO A 72 7.92 -2.96 4.97
N VAL A 73 7.63 -1.75 5.46
CA VAL A 73 7.60 -0.54 4.61
C VAL A 73 9.00 -0.29 4.05
N PRO A 74 9.14 -0.04 2.72
CA PRO A 74 10.43 0.32 2.14
C PRO A 74 11.02 1.58 2.82
N PRO A 75 12.33 1.62 3.16
CA PRO A 75 12.92 2.74 3.90
C PRO A 75 12.66 4.13 3.30
N ARG A 76 12.56 4.21 1.97
CA ARG A 76 12.25 5.45 1.24
C ARG A 76 10.86 6.04 1.51
N TYR A 77 9.96 5.27 2.12
CA TYR A 77 8.58 5.65 2.44
C TYR A 77 8.28 5.49 3.94
N ALA A 78 9.31 5.46 4.79
CA ALA A 78 9.15 5.19 6.23
C ALA A 78 8.31 6.25 6.96
N ASP A 79 8.22 7.46 6.40
CA ASP A 79 7.39 8.54 6.93
C ASP A 79 5.88 8.31 6.76
N ILE A 80 5.47 7.31 5.96
CA ILE A 80 4.05 6.95 5.81
C ILE A 80 3.40 6.58 7.15
N GLU A 81 4.14 5.97 8.07
CA GLU A 81 3.62 5.65 9.40
C GLU A 81 3.31 6.91 10.21
N GLN A 82 4.08 7.98 10.02
CA GLN A 82 3.80 9.27 10.63
C GLN A 82 2.56 9.92 10.03
N LEU A 83 2.39 9.83 8.70
CA LEU A 83 1.18 10.30 8.02
C LEU A 83 -0.06 9.57 8.54
N GLN A 84 -0.01 8.24 8.68
CA GLN A 84 -1.09 7.45 9.26
C GLN A 84 -1.45 7.90 10.68
N ARG A 85 -0.45 8.17 11.54
CA ARG A 85 -0.70 8.68 12.91
C ARG A 85 -1.39 10.04 12.88
N LYS A 86 -0.95 10.96 12.01
CA LYS A 86 -1.56 12.29 11.86
C LYS A 86 -3.00 12.18 11.35
N ALA A 87 -3.24 11.35 10.33
CA ALA A 87 -4.57 11.13 9.77
C ALA A 87 -5.55 10.59 10.82
N ARG A 88 -5.13 9.57 11.59
CA ARG A 88 -5.91 9.05 12.72
C ARG A 88 -6.20 10.11 13.78
N ALA A 89 -5.24 10.97 14.10
CA ALA A 89 -5.44 12.06 15.06
C ALA A 89 -6.51 13.06 14.60
N HIS A 90 -6.47 13.47 13.33
CA HIS A 90 -7.48 14.35 12.74
C HIS A 90 -8.89 13.72 12.75
N LEU A 91 -8.99 12.43 12.38
CA LEU A 91 -10.27 11.71 12.41
C LEU A 91 -10.83 11.59 13.83
N ASN A 92 -9.98 11.29 14.81
CA ASN A 92 -10.39 11.21 16.21
C ASN A 92 -10.87 12.57 16.74
N GLU A 93 -10.16 13.66 16.41
CA GLU A 93 -10.57 15.01 16.78
C GLU A 93 -11.90 15.41 16.12
N TYR A 94 -12.06 15.09 14.83
CA TYR A 94 -13.30 15.32 14.10
C TYR A 94 -14.48 14.58 14.75
N GLN A 95 -14.32 13.29 15.02
CA GLN A 95 -15.34 12.48 15.71
C GLN A 95 -15.67 13.01 17.10
N LYS A 96 -14.67 13.48 17.85
CA LYS A 96 -14.88 14.11 19.16
C LYS A 96 -15.75 15.36 19.04
N LYS A 97 -15.43 16.27 18.10
CA LYS A 97 -16.22 17.49 17.88
C LYS A 97 -17.66 17.20 17.44
N LEU A 98 -17.87 16.16 16.64
CA LEU A 98 -19.22 15.70 16.27
C LEU A 98 -20.01 15.24 17.49
N LYS A 99 -19.42 14.39 18.35
CA LYS A 99 -20.08 13.90 19.57
C LYS A 99 -20.40 15.02 20.56
N GLU A 100 -19.53 16.02 20.64
CA GLU A 100 -19.72 17.21 21.50
C GLU A 100 -20.70 18.23 20.91
N GLY A 101 -21.25 18.01 19.70
CA GLY A 101 -22.13 18.95 19.02
C GLY A 101 -21.45 20.27 18.59
N LYS A 102 -20.11 20.31 18.61
CA LYS A 102 -19.29 21.49 18.26
C LYS A 102 -19.02 21.60 16.76
N LEU A 103 -19.43 20.59 16.00
CA LEU A 103 -19.22 20.51 14.56
C LEU A 103 -20.43 19.86 13.90
N ASN A 104 -20.85 20.43 12.78
CA ASN A 104 -21.85 19.84 11.91
C ASN A 104 -21.14 19.22 10.71
N PRO A 105 -21.43 17.96 10.35
CA PRO A 105 -20.86 17.35 9.14
C PRO A 105 -21.22 18.18 7.91
N THR A 106 -20.26 18.36 7.02
CA THR A 106 -20.49 18.97 5.70
C THR A 106 -21.28 18.01 4.81
N HIS A 107 -21.68 18.47 3.61
CA HIS A 107 -22.30 17.57 2.63
C HIS A 107 -21.31 16.51 2.14
N VAL A 108 -20.02 16.85 2.04
CA VAL A 108 -18.95 15.93 1.64
C VAL A 108 -18.71 14.86 2.69
N ASP A 109 -18.75 15.22 3.98
CA ASP A 109 -18.54 14.26 5.08
C ASP A 109 -19.63 13.19 5.18
N ARG A 110 -20.81 13.47 4.61
CA ARG A 110 -21.94 12.53 4.55
C ARG A 110 -21.90 11.61 3.33
N LEU A 111 -20.96 11.81 2.41
CA LEU A 111 -20.83 10.96 1.24
C LEU A 111 -20.27 9.58 1.63
N PRO A 112 -20.72 8.50 0.96
CA PRO A 112 -20.00 7.23 0.98
C PRO A 112 -18.52 7.41 0.61
N ALA A 113 -17.64 6.59 1.19
CA ALA A 113 -16.19 6.72 1.04
C ALA A 113 -15.75 6.84 -0.43
N ALA A 114 -16.25 5.98 -1.31
CA ALA A 114 -15.92 6.02 -2.74
C ALA A 114 -16.32 7.35 -3.43
N LEU A 115 -17.46 7.93 -3.07
CA LEU A 115 -17.91 9.20 -3.63
C LEU A 115 -17.14 10.39 -3.06
N ARG A 116 -16.77 10.32 -1.78
CA ARG A 116 -15.90 11.31 -1.15
C ARG A 116 -14.51 11.30 -1.79
N ASP A 117 -13.94 10.12 -2.00
CA ASP A 117 -12.68 9.95 -2.72
C ASP A 117 -12.74 10.54 -4.13
N SER A 118 -13.81 10.25 -4.86
CA SER A 118 -14.09 10.83 -6.18
C SER A 118 -14.16 12.37 -6.13
N TYR A 119 -14.78 12.93 -5.09
CA TYR A 119 -14.82 14.39 -4.87
C TYR A 119 -13.42 14.99 -4.69
N PHE A 120 -12.58 14.37 -3.86
CA PHE A 120 -11.23 14.87 -3.61
C PHE A 120 -10.31 14.66 -4.82
N ASP A 121 -10.40 13.51 -5.49
CA ASP A 121 -9.68 13.24 -6.75
C ASP A 121 -10.02 14.33 -7.79
N ALA A 122 -11.30 14.67 -7.95
CA ALA A 122 -11.72 15.74 -8.86
C ALA A 122 -11.08 17.10 -8.53
N ARG A 123 -11.01 17.46 -7.24
CA ARG A 123 -10.38 18.71 -6.80
C ARG A 123 -8.87 18.72 -6.98
N ILE A 124 -8.21 17.60 -6.73
CA ILE A 124 -6.76 17.44 -6.94
C ILE A 124 -6.45 17.60 -8.44
N GLU A 125 -7.17 16.89 -9.30
CA GLU A 125 -7.02 16.95 -10.76
C GLU A 125 -7.30 18.37 -11.30
N ALA A 126 -8.34 19.05 -10.79
CA ALA A 126 -8.63 20.43 -11.15
C ALA A 126 -7.50 21.40 -10.74
N GLY A 127 -6.91 21.21 -9.56
CA GLY A 127 -5.76 21.97 -9.09
C GLY A 127 -4.50 21.77 -9.94
N GLN A 128 -4.37 20.61 -10.59
CA GLN A 128 -3.29 20.28 -11.52
C GLN A 128 -3.58 20.74 -12.97
N GLY A 129 -4.73 21.36 -13.24
CA GLY A 129 -5.15 21.76 -14.58
C GLY A 129 -5.63 20.60 -15.46
N ARG A 130 -5.81 19.40 -14.90
CA ARG A 130 -6.26 18.19 -15.61
C ARG A 130 -7.78 18.15 -15.66
N CYS A 131 -8.35 19.07 -16.42
CA CYS A 131 -9.78 19.36 -16.39
C CYS A 131 -10.67 18.19 -16.79
N ARG A 132 -10.26 17.41 -17.80
CA ARG A 132 -11.05 16.24 -18.21
C ARG A 132 -11.18 15.22 -17.08
N ALA A 133 -10.06 14.87 -16.44
CA ALA A 133 -10.03 13.95 -15.30
C ALA A 133 -10.82 14.50 -14.11
N ALA A 134 -10.73 15.81 -13.85
CA ALA A 134 -11.51 16.46 -12.81
C ALA A 134 -13.02 16.29 -13.03
N TYR A 135 -13.52 16.49 -14.26
CA TYR A 135 -14.94 16.27 -14.58
C TYR A 135 -15.35 14.81 -14.45
N ASP A 136 -14.52 13.88 -14.91
CA ASP A 136 -14.82 12.44 -14.83
C ASP A 136 -14.93 11.97 -13.37
N ASN A 137 -14.05 12.47 -12.50
CA ASN A 137 -14.11 12.20 -11.06
C ASN A 137 -15.27 12.93 -10.35
N MET A 138 -15.72 14.09 -10.83
CA MET A 138 -16.86 14.80 -10.20
C MET A 138 -18.22 14.26 -10.67
N ALA A 139 -18.29 13.68 -11.87
CA ALA A 139 -19.52 13.14 -12.45
C ALA A 139 -20.38 12.30 -11.49
N PRO A 140 -19.85 11.28 -10.78
CA PRO A 140 -20.66 10.47 -9.86
C PRO A 140 -21.09 11.22 -8.59
N VAL A 141 -20.44 12.33 -8.26
CA VAL A 141 -20.68 13.13 -7.04
C VAL A 141 -21.70 14.25 -7.30
N SER A 142 -21.75 14.79 -8.51
CA SER A 142 -22.61 15.91 -8.94
C SER A 142 -24.07 15.78 -8.46
N LYS A 143 -24.65 14.57 -8.61
CA LYS A 143 -26.01 14.22 -8.18
C LYS A 143 -26.24 14.40 -6.68
N TYR A 144 -25.23 14.12 -5.86
CA TYR A 144 -25.31 14.19 -4.39
C TYR A 144 -25.11 15.61 -3.88
N LEU A 145 -24.30 16.41 -4.58
CA LEU A 145 -23.98 17.79 -4.19
C LEU A 145 -24.79 18.85 -4.94
N LYS A 146 -25.85 18.42 -5.67
CA LYS A 146 -26.77 19.30 -6.43
C LYS A 146 -26.03 20.26 -7.36
N ASN A 147 -24.97 19.79 -8.01
CA ASN A 147 -24.16 20.53 -9.00
C ASN A 147 -23.48 21.82 -8.50
N ARG A 148 -23.40 22.08 -7.17
CA ARG A 148 -22.75 23.30 -6.65
C ARG A 148 -21.24 23.31 -6.90
N GLU A 149 -20.60 22.16 -6.84
CA GLU A 149 -19.15 22.00 -6.93
C GLU A 149 -18.64 21.93 -8.39
N ASP A 150 -19.52 21.56 -9.33
CA ASP A 150 -19.20 21.52 -10.77
C ASP A 150 -18.84 22.92 -11.30
N LEU A 151 -19.51 23.96 -10.79
CA LEU A 151 -19.23 25.36 -11.13
C LEU A 151 -17.84 25.81 -10.61
N GLU A 152 -17.40 25.31 -9.46
CA GLU A 152 -16.08 25.64 -8.92
C GLU A 152 -14.96 24.96 -9.68
N ILE A 153 -15.14 23.68 -10.03
CA ILE A 153 -14.22 22.96 -10.92
C ILE A 153 -14.17 23.63 -12.28
N PHE A 154 -15.32 24.00 -12.84
CA PHE A 154 -15.41 24.71 -14.12
C PHE A 154 -14.65 26.04 -14.10
N LYS A 155 -14.87 26.88 -13.07
CA LYS A 155 -14.14 28.15 -12.91
C LYS A 155 -12.63 27.93 -12.79
N ARG A 156 -12.20 26.98 -11.96
CA ARG A 156 -10.76 26.66 -11.81
C ARG A 156 -10.14 26.22 -13.12
N CYS A 157 -10.85 25.39 -13.87
CA CYS A 157 -10.43 24.88 -15.17
C CYS A 157 -10.35 25.95 -16.27
N GLN A 158 -11.29 26.89 -16.29
CA GLN A 158 -11.19 28.05 -17.18
C GLN A 158 -10.00 28.94 -16.84
N LEU A 159 -9.73 29.16 -15.54
CA LEU A 159 -8.63 30.00 -15.08
C LEU A 159 -7.26 29.37 -15.38
N THR A 160 -7.10 28.05 -15.29
CA THR A 160 -5.84 27.37 -15.68
C THR A 160 -5.62 27.39 -17.19
N GLN A 161 -6.66 27.22 -18.01
CA GLN A 161 -6.53 27.35 -19.47
C GLN A 161 -6.13 28.76 -19.92
N ASN A 162 -6.60 29.80 -19.22
CA ASN A 162 -6.25 31.18 -19.55
C ASN A 162 -4.83 31.57 -19.12
N LYS A 163 -4.23 30.86 -18.16
CA LYS A 163 -2.83 31.07 -17.72
C LYS A 163 -1.80 30.35 -18.59
N SER A 164 -2.22 29.40 -19.41
CA SER A 164 -1.34 28.65 -20.32
C SER A 164 -1.29 29.23 -21.74
N LYS A 165 -1.87 30.41 -21.97
CA LYS A 165 -1.79 31.19 -23.20
C LYS A 165 -0.92 32.41 -22.97
#